data_AF-A0A3B8ZDR8-F1
#
_entry.id   AF-A0A3B8ZDR8-F1
#
_cell.length_a   1.000
_cell.length_b   1.000
_cell.length_c   1.000
_cell.angle_alpha   90.00
_cell.angle_beta   90.00
_cell.angle_gamma   90.00
#
_symmetry.space_group_name_H-M   'P 1'
#
loop_
_entity.id
_entity.type
_entity.pdbx_description
1 polymer ?
#
loop_
_entity_poly.entity_id
_entity_poly.type
_entity_poly.pdbx_seq_one_letter_code
_entity_poly.pdbx_strand_id
1 'polypeptide(L)'
;MLAFLAHDSPTCGDDESELRHLSKFRGPLQLPHVCEANLMAAQERYADIADALGENIYGLPVREAAQMAVVAIRCLSVDVGIPSNLTELGVQDKDIDAMVKHAQQDVCALTNPRRLNDKEVAAIFRAAM
;
A
#
# COMPACT_ATOMS: atom_id res chain seq x y z
N MET A 1 -3.14 -6.92 -7.87
CA MET A 1 -2.41 -5.91 -7.08
C MET A 1 -3.51 -5.23 -6.31
N LEU A 2 -3.53 -5.33 -4.97
CA LEU A 2 -4.56 -4.72 -4.13
C LEU A 2 -4.81 -3.28 -4.60
N ALA A 3 -5.96 -3.04 -5.20
CA ALA A 3 -6.48 -1.71 -5.29
C ALA A 3 -7.01 -1.37 -3.90
N PHE A 4 -6.15 -0.86 -3.01
CA PHE A 4 -6.60 -0.17 -1.79
C PHE A 4 -7.23 1.19 -2.14
N LEU A 5 -7.77 1.30 -3.36
CA LEU A 5 -8.22 2.52 -3.98
C LEU A 5 -9.66 2.74 -3.54
N ALA A 6 -9.78 3.51 -2.47
CA ALA A 6 -10.80 4.54 -2.37
C ALA A 6 -12.26 4.07 -2.44
N HIS A 7 -12.64 3.07 -1.65
CA HIS A 7 -14.03 3.07 -1.22
C HIS A 7 -14.18 3.91 0.04
N ASP A 8 -14.67 5.13 -0.17
CA ASP A 8 -15.29 6.03 0.80
C ASP A 8 -16.29 5.23 1.66
N SER A 9 -15.80 4.63 2.75
CA SER A 9 -16.65 4.08 3.81
C SER A 9 -16.68 5.10 4.94
N PRO A 10 -17.87 5.56 5.35
CA PRO A 10 -18.01 6.71 6.24
C PRO A 10 -17.35 6.40 7.59
N THR A 11 -16.39 7.23 7.99
CA THR A 11 -15.93 7.24 9.37
C THR A 11 -17.08 7.75 10.22
N CYS A 12 -17.49 6.94 11.18
CA CYS A 12 -18.54 7.30 12.12
C CYS A 12 -18.10 8.52 12.92
N GLY A 13 -18.77 9.65 12.70
CA GLY A 13 -18.57 10.89 13.44
C GLY A 13 -17.43 11.75 12.89
N ASP A 14 -17.74 13.01 12.65
CA ASP A 14 -16.85 14.13 12.34
C ASP A 14 -16.62 14.43 10.84
N ASP A 15 -16.76 15.72 10.52
CA ASP A 15 -16.92 16.38 9.21
C ASP A 15 -16.30 15.67 7.97
N GLU A 16 -17.17 15.18 7.08
CA GLU A 16 -16.86 14.65 5.73
C GLU A 16 -16.00 15.59 4.87
N SER A 17 -15.94 16.88 5.20
CA SER A 17 -15.23 17.90 4.42
C SER A 17 -13.72 17.94 4.70
N GLU A 18 -13.27 17.60 5.91
CA GLU A 18 -11.88 17.77 6.30
C GLU A 18 -10.99 16.60 5.86
N LEU A 19 -11.48 15.36 5.70
CA LEU A 19 -10.63 14.21 5.34
C LEU A 19 -10.56 13.95 3.82
N ARG A 20 -11.41 14.60 3.02
CA ARG A 20 -11.53 14.38 1.57
C ARG A 20 -10.25 14.72 0.79
N HIS A 21 -9.43 15.62 1.32
CA HIS A 21 -8.16 15.99 0.70
C HIS A 21 -7.02 15.00 1.00
N LEU A 22 -7.19 14.14 2.02
CA LEU A 22 -6.22 13.11 2.42
C LEU A 22 -6.45 11.78 1.68
N SER A 23 -7.68 11.54 1.19
CA SER A 23 -8.06 10.30 0.50
C SER A 23 -7.18 10.00 -0.72
N LYS A 24 -6.77 11.02 -1.47
CA LYS A 24 -5.87 10.89 -2.64
C LYS A 24 -4.48 10.36 -2.30
N PHE A 25 -4.01 10.57 -1.06
CA PHE A 25 -2.64 10.21 -0.66
C PHE A 25 -2.57 8.90 0.13
N ARG A 26 -3.68 8.45 0.71
CA ARG A 26 -3.72 7.21 1.51
C ARG A 26 -3.26 5.97 0.74
N GLY A 27 -3.79 5.76 -0.46
CA GLY A 27 -3.45 4.60 -1.30
C GLY A 27 -1.96 4.58 -1.69
N PRO A 28 -1.42 5.66 -2.30
CA PRO A 28 -0.02 5.72 -2.69
C PRO A 28 0.97 5.59 -1.51
N LEU A 29 0.64 6.14 -0.33
CA LEU A 29 1.46 5.98 0.89
C LEU A 29 1.60 4.53 1.33
N GLN A 30 0.52 3.76 1.24
CA GLN A 30 0.48 2.36 1.70
C GLN A 30 1.02 1.40 0.64
N LEU A 31 1.03 1.81 -0.63
CA LEU A 31 1.35 0.96 -1.77
C LEU A 31 2.69 0.23 -1.64
N PRO A 32 3.81 0.87 -1.26
CA PRO A 32 5.08 0.15 -1.09
C PRO A 32 5.01 -0.94 -0.02
N HIS A 33 4.33 -0.67 1.09
CA HIS A 33 4.20 -1.59 2.21
C HIS A 33 3.29 -2.77 1.89
N VAL A 34 2.21 -2.52 1.14
CA VAL A 34 1.34 -3.56 0.58
C VAL A 34 2.11 -4.43 -0.42
N CYS A 35 2.97 -3.82 -1.24
CA CYS A 35 3.78 -4.57 -2.20
C CYS A 35 4.78 -5.48 -1.50
N GLU A 36 5.47 -4.96 -0.48
CA GLU A 36 6.38 -5.72 0.34
C GLU A 36 5.69 -6.90 1.04
N ALA A 37 4.50 -6.67 1.61
CA ALA A 37 3.71 -7.72 2.23
C ALA A 37 3.29 -8.82 1.23
N ASN A 38 3.08 -8.48 -0.05
CA ASN A 38 2.65 -9.42 -1.10
C ASN A 38 3.79 -10.03 -1.91
N LEU A 39 5.02 -9.53 -1.75
CA LEU A 39 6.16 -9.85 -2.61
C LEU A 39 6.36 -11.36 -2.80
N MET A 40 6.33 -12.10 -1.69
CA MET A 40 6.55 -13.55 -1.69
C MET A 40 5.45 -14.34 -2.42
N ALA A 41 4.24 -13.80 -2.52
CA ALA A 41 3.11 -14.47 -3.17
C ALA A 41 3.06 -14.25 -4.68
N ALA A 42 3.87 -13.33 -5.23
CA ALA A 42 3.80 -12.93 -6.64
C ALA A 42 5.15 -12.47 -7.21
N GLN A 43 6.25 -13.13 -6.86
CA GLN A 43 7.61 -12.68 -7.19
C GLN A 43 7.83 -12.45 -8.70
N GLU A 44 7.37 -13.37 -9.56
CA GLU A 44 7.50 -13.22 -11.03
C GLU A 44 6.83 -11.95 -11.52
N ARG A 45 5.61 -11.67 -11.05
CA ARG A 45 4.88 -10.44 -11.40
C ARG A 45 5.57 -9.18 -10.89
N TYR A 46 6.23 -9.25 -9.75
CA TYR A 46 7.03 -8.12 -9.25
C TYR A 46 8.31 -7.95 -10.06
N ALA A 47 8.93 -9.03 -10.54
CA ALA A 47 10.06 -8.91 -11.47
C ALA A 47 9.62 -8.23 -12.78
N ASP A 48 8.44 -8.58 -13.32
CA ASP A 48 7.87 -7.90 -14.49
C ASP A 48 7.63 -6.40 -14.21
N ILE A 49 7.16 -6.05 -13.01
CA ILE A 49 6.97 -4.66 -12.60
C ILE A 49 8.32 -3.92 -12.51
N ALA A 50 9.37 -4.55 -12.00
CA ALA A 50 10.69 -3.95 -11.91
C ALA A 50 11.23 -3.58 -13.30
N ASP A 51 11.17 -4.51 -14.25
CA ASP A 51 11.56 -4.27 -15.65
C ASP A 51 10.72 -3.14 -16.28
N ALA A 52 9.40 -3.17 -16.07
CA ALA A 52 8.51 -2.12 -16.56
C ALA A 52 8.77 -0.73 -15.95
N LEU A 53 9.31 -0.67 -14.73
CA LEU A 53 9.73 0.58 -14.08
C LEU A 53 11.14 1.04 -14.50
N GLY A 54 11.81 0.28 -15.39
CA GLY A 54 13.12 0.61 -15.94
C GLY A 54 14.31 0.10 -15.12
N GLU A 55 14.07 -0.78 -14.15
CA GLU A 55 15.14 -1.43 -13.39
C GLU A 55 15.86 -2.49 -14.23
N ASN A 56 17.19 -2.55 -14.14
CA ASN A 56 17.95 -3.59 -14.82
C ASN A 56 17.94 -4.90 -14.02
N ILE A 57 17.08 -5.84 -14.43
CA ILE A 57 16.94 -7.16 -13.78
C ILE A 57 17.72 -8.29 -14.47
N TYR A 58 18.55 -7.99 -15.48
CA TYR A 58 19.24 -9.02 -16.26
C TYR A 58 20.18 -9.86 -15.40
N GLY A 59 20.00 -11.18 -15.45
CA GLY A 59 20.84 -12.15 -14.72
C GLY A 59 20.56 -12.23 -13.22
N LEU A 60 19.60 -11.47 -12.69
CA LEU A 60 19.22 -11.54 -11.29
C LEU A 60 18.29 -12.74 -11.00
N PRO A 61 18.40 -13.34 -9.81
CA PRO A 61 17.35 -14.24 -9.32
C PRO A 61 16.01 -13.51 -9.24
N VAL A 62 14.91 -14.21 -9.55
CA VAL A 62 13.54 -13.65 -9.54
C VAL A 62 13.22 -12.94 -8.23
N ARG A 63 13.69 -13.47 -7.09
CA ARG A 63 13.51 -12.86 -5.77
C ARG A 63 14.16 -11.47 -5.67
N GLU A 64 15.37 -11.30 -6.21
CA GLU A 64 16.10 -10.02 -6.18
C GLU A 64 15.46 -9.04 -7.16
N ALA A 65 15.11 -9.50 -8.37
CA ALA A 65 14.37 -8.69 -9.34
C ALA A 65 13.03 -8.20 -8.76
N ALA A 66 12.28 -9.05 -8.06
CA ALA A 66 11.05 -8.68 -7.40
C ALA A 66 11.25 -7.61 -6.32
N GLN A 67 12.34 -7.69 -5.54
CA GLN A 67 12.67 -6.69 -4.52
C GLN A 67 12.94 -5.32 -5.15
N MET A 68 13.56 -5.27 -6.34
CA MET A 68 13.79 -4.03 -7.06
C MET A 68 12.49 -3.30 -7.38
N ALA A 69 11.38 -4.00 -7.67
CA ALA A 69 10.09 -3.34 -7.89
C ALA A 69 9.60 -2.58 -6.66
N VAL A 70 9.75 -3.13 -5.45
CA VAL A 70 9.35 -2.43 -4.22
C VAL A 70 10.19 -1.17 -4.01
N VAL A 71 11.50 -1.26 -4.28
CA VAL A 71 12.41 -0.11 -4.20
C VAL A 71 12.02 0.96 -5.23
N ALA A 72 11.83 0.57 -6.49
CA ALA A 72 11.43 1.47 -7.57
C ALA A 72 10.10 2.18 -7.28
N ILE A 73 9.10 1.45 -6.73
CA ILE A 73 7.83 2.04 -6.31
C ILE A 73 8.04 3.07 -5.18
N ARG A 74 8.91 2.80 -4.20
CA ARG A 74 9.25 3.77 -3.14
C ARG A 74 9.90 5.03 -3.72
N CYS A 75 10.88 4.87 -4.61
CA CYS A 75 11.54 5.99 -5.28
C CYS A 75 10.53 6.82 -6.09
N LEU A 76 9.71 6.17 -6.91
CA LEU A 76 8.67 6.83 -7.70
C LEU A 76 7.71 7.63 -6.82
N SER A 77 7.30 7.10 -5.66
CA SER A 77 6.44 7.84 -4.72
C SER A 77 7.06 9.16 -4.27
N VAL A 78 8.36 9.16 -3.99
CA VAL A 78 9.12 10.37 -3.61
C VAL A 78 9.21 11.33 -4.80
N ASP A 79 9.54 10.82 -5.99
CA ASP A 79 9.75 11.64 -7.19
C ASP A 79 8.49 12.40 -7.62
N VAL A 80 7.30 11.84 -7.41
CA VAL A 80 6.01 12.48 -7.73
C VAL A 80 5.45 13.32 -6.58
N GLY A 81 6.19 13.47 -5.47
CA GLY A 81 5.82 14.33 -4.35
C GLY A 81 4.68 13.78 -3.48
N ILE A 82 4.56 12.46 -3.35
CA ILE A 82 3.68 11.86 -2.33
C ILE A 82 4.29 12.15 -0.94
N PRO A 83 3.47 12.52 0.06
CA PRO A 83 3.93 12.68 1.45
C PRO A 83 4.71 11.47 1.96
N SER A 84 5.45 11.63 3.07
CA SER A 84 6.34 10.57 3.54
C SER A 84 5.60 9.44 4.26
N ASN A 85 4.49 9.78 4.94
CA ASN A 85 3.76 8.86 5.81
C ASN A 85 2.32 9.32 6.09
N LEU A 86 1.54 8.44 6.75
CA LEU A 86 0.15 8.70 7.14
C LEU A 86 0.04 9.67 8.32
N THR A 87 1.07 9.82 9.15
CA THR A 87 1.07 10.76 10.28
C THR A 87 1.04 12.22 9.80
N GLU A 88 1.69 12.53 8.67
CA GLU A 88 1.59 13.84 7.99
C GLU A 88 0.16 14.14 7.51
N LEU A 89 -0.66 13.09 7.36
CA LEU A 89 -2.09 13.19 7.05
C LEU A 89 -2.98 13.17 8.31
N GLY A 90 -2.41 13.24 9.50
CA GLY A 90 -3.16 13.27 10.77
C GLY A 90 -3.66 11.92 11.27
N VAL A 91 -3.27 10.80 10.64
CA VAL A 91 -3.60 9.46 11.13
C VAL A 91 -2.87 9.16 12.43
N GLN A 92 -3.58 8.62 13.41
CA GLN A 92 -3.05 8.24 14.72
C GLN A 92 -3.17 6.72 14.92
N ASP A 93 -2.36 6.16 15.83
CA ASP A 93 -2.38 4.70 16.09
C ASP A 93 -3.77 4.22 16.56
N LYS A 94 -4.55 5.08 17.24
CA LYS A 94 -5.94 4.80 17.64
C LYS A 94 -6.89 4.57 16.47
N ASP A 95 -6.56 5.06 15.27
CA ASP A 95 -7.40 4.95 14.08
C ASP A 95 -7.18 3.62 13.34
N ILE A 96 -6.10 2.90 13.67
CA ILE A 96 -5.66 1.68 12.96
C ILE A 96 -6.72 0.59 13.02
N ASP A 97 -7.36 0.37 14.17
CA ASP A 97 -8.37 -0.69 14.31
C ASP A 97 -9.58 -0.45 13.40
N ALA A 98 -10.04 0.80 13.29
CA ALA A 98 -11.11 1.18 12.37
C ALA A 98 -10.68 1.01 10.91
N MET A 99 -9.44 1.40 10.59
CA MET A 99 -8.87 1.24 9.25
C MET A 99 -8.74 -0.22 8.83
N VAL A 100 -8.32 -1.10 9.72
CA VAL A 100 -8.23 -2.55 9.49
C VAL A 100 -9.61 -3.12 9.20
N LYS A 101 -10.62 -2.75 9.99
CA LYS A 101 -11.99 -3.21 9.77
C LYS A 101 -12.51 -2.79 8.38
N HIS A 102 -12.27 -1.54 7.97
CA HIS A 102 -12.67 -1.07 6.64
C HIS A 102 -11.91 -1.81 5.52
N ALA A 103 -10.60 -1.99 5.68
CA ALA A 103 -9.77 -2.70 4.71
C ALA A 103 -10.23 -4.15 4.48
N GLN A 104 -10.65 -4.84 5.54
CA GLN A 104 -11.14 -6.21 5.45
C GLN A 104 -12.52 -6.32 4.78
N GLN A 105 -13.27 -5.22 4.73
CA GLN A 105 -14.58 -5.14 4.07
C GLN A 105 -14.47 -4.70 2.61
N ASP A 106 -13.29 -4.27 2.17
CA ASP A 106 -13.06 -3.84 0.79
C ASP A 106 -13.06 -5.05 -0.17
N VAL A 107 -13.89 -4.97 -1.20
CA VAL A 107 -14.03 -6.01 -2.24
C VAL A 107 -12.70 -6.29 -2.93
N CYS A 108 -11.80 -5.31 -3.00
CA CYS A 108 -10.48 -5.45 -3.60
C CYS A 108 -9.61 -6.48 -2.88
N ALA A 109 -9.87 -6.76 -1.59
CA ALA A 109 -9.19 -7.80 -0.83
C ALA A 109 -9.36 -9.20 -1.45
N LEU A 110 -10.46 -9.46 -2.18
CA LEU A 110 -10.70 -10.72 -2.89
C LEU A 110 -9.69 -10.98 -4.02
N THR A 111 -9.10 -9.91 -4.58
CA THR A 111 -8.17 -10.00 -5.71
C THR A 111 -6.69 -9.90 -5.29
N ASN A 112 -6.42 -9.84 -3.97
CA ASN A 112 -5.06 -9.84 -3.48
C ASN A 112 -4.41 -11.21 -3.72
N PRO A 113 -3.16 -11.31 -4.23
CA PRO A 113 -2.46 -12.59 -4.43
C PRO A 113 -2.38 -13.51 -3.21
N ARG A 114 -2.54 -12.96 -1.99
CA ARG A 114 -2.70 -13.75 -0.77
C ARG A 114 -3.75 -13.14 0.15
N ARG A 115 -4.34 -13.92 1.04
CA ARG A 115 -5.18 -13.34 2.11
C ARG A 115 -4.27 -12.74 3.19
N LEU A 116 -4.60 -11.52 3.61
CA LEU A 116 -3.99 -10.83 4.74
C LEU A 116 -4.93 -10.91 5.93
N ASN A 117 -4.43 -11.32 7.09
CA ASN A 117 -5.20 -11.26 8.33
C ASN A 117 -5.12 -9.86 8.96
N ASP A 118 -5.99 -9.57 9.93
CA ASP A 118 -6.09 -8.26 10.60
C ASP A 118 -4.77 -7.76 11.18
N LYS A 119 -3.94 -8.66 11.72
CA LYS A 119 -2.63 -8.29 12.28
C LYS A 119 -1.66 -7.86 11.19
N GLU A 120 -1.69 -8.54 10.04
CA GLU A 120 -0.84 -8.18 8.88
C GLU A 120 -1.29 -6.86 8.27
N VAL A 121 -2.60 -6.63 8.14
CA VAL A 121 -3.15 -5.35 7.66
C VAL A 121 -2.78 -4.21 8.63
N ALA A 122 -2.91 -4.43 9.94
CA ALA A 122 -2.50 -3.45 10.94
C ALA A 122 -1.00 -3.14 10.87
N ALA A 123 -0.16 -4.16 10.63
CA ALA A 123 1.28 -3.98 10.46
C ALA A 123 1.62 -3.14 9.22
N ILE A 124 0.88 -3.32 8.11
CA ILE A 124 1.03 -2.48 6.90
C ILE A 124 0.72 -1.02 7.22
N PHE A 125 -0.39 -0.74 7.91
CA PHE A 125 -0.72 0.64 8.26
C PHE A 125 0.32 1.25 9.19
N ARG A 126 0.77 0.53 10.22
CA ARG A 126 1.82 1.02 11.13
C ARG A 126 3.16 1.24 10.42
N ALA A 127 3.50 0.42 9.43
CA ALA A 127 4.71 0.60 8.65
C ALA A 127 4.64 1.85 7.74
N ALA A 128 3.42 2.31 7.41
CA ALA A 128 3.16 3.51 6.62
C ALA A 128 2.89 4.75 7.48
N MET A 129 2.95 4.65 8.82
CA MET A 129 2.79 5.78 9.75
C MET A 129 4.03 6.64 9.87
#